data_AF-A0A453JNU1-F1
#
_entry.id   AF-A0A453JNU1-F1
#
_cell.length_a   1.000
_cell.length_b   1.000
_cell.length_c   1.000
_cell.angle_alpha   90.00
_cell.angle_beta   90.00
_cell.angle_gamma   90.00
#
_symmetry.space_group_name_H-M   'P 1'
#
loop_
_entity.id
_entity.type
_entity.pdbx_description
1 polymer ?
#
loop_
_entity_poly.entity_id
_entity_poly.type
_entity_poly.pdbx_seq_one_letter_code
_entity_poly.pdbx_strand_id
1 'polypeptide(L)'
;GLAMLPNAIASRLGSKVKLSWKLTSITKADNQGYVLGYETPEGLVSVQAKSVIMTIPSYVASDILRPLSIDAADALSKFYYPPVAAVTVSYPKEAIRKECLIDGELQGFGQLHPRSQGVETLGTIYSSSLFPNRAPAGRVLLLNYIGGSTNTGIVSKD
;
A
#
# COMPACT_ATOMS: atom_id res chain seq x y z
N GLY A 1 1.97 -15.09 3.95
CA GLY A 1 2.27 -13.68 4.28
C GLY A 1 0.97 -12.89 4.40
N LEU A 2 1.04 -11.56 4.54
CA LEU A 2 -0.15 -10.72 4.75
C LEU A 2 -1.20 -10.85 3.63
N ALA A 3 -0.79 -11.21 2.41
CA ALA A 3 -1.70 -11.49 1.28
C ALA A 3 -2.67 -12.66 1.52
N MET A 4 -2.42 -13.54 2.49
CA MET A 4 -3.29 -14.69 2.78
C MET A 4 -4.71 -14.26 3.15
N LEU A 5 -4.86 -13.21 3.96
CA LEU A 5 -6.16 -12.70 4.38
C LEU A 5 -7.00 -12.13 3.22
N PRO A 6 -6.51 -11.14 2.43
CA PRO A 6 -7.28 -10.63 1.31
C PRO A 6 -7.54 -11.71 0.25
N ASN A 7 -6.62 -12.66 0.03
CA ASN A 7 -6.87 -13.78 -0.88
C ASN A 7 -7.99 -14.69 -0.37
N ALA A 8 -8.03 -15.01 0.92
CA ALA A 8 -9.10 -15.81 1.50
C ALA A 8 -10.46 -15.10 1.40
N ILE A 9 -10.50 -13.78 1.62
CA ILE A 9 -11.71 -12.96 1.43
C ILE A 9 -12.15 -12.97 -0.03
N ALA A 10 -11.22 -12.75 -0.96
CA ALA A 10 -11.50 -12.77 -2.40
C ALA A 10 -12.08 -14.11 -2.84
N SER A 11 -11.49 -15.23 -2.41
CA SER A 11 -12.00 -16.58 -2.69
C SER A 11 -13.42 -16.80 -2.15
N ARG A 12 -13.74 -16.28 -0.96
CA ARG A 12 -15.09 -16.39 -0.39
C ARG A 12 -16.13 -15.52 -1.12
N LEU A 13 -15.73 -14.36 -1.62
CA LEU A 13 -16.60 -13.45 -2.36
C LEU A 13 -16.81 -13.89 -3.82
N GLY A 14 -15.85 -14.61 -4.41
CA GLY A 14 -15.93 -15.17 -5.75
C GLY A 14 -16.19 -14.10 -6.81
N SER A 15 -17.17 -14.34 -7.68
CA SER A 15 -17.50 -13.47 -8.83
C SER A 15 -18.03 -12.07 -8.45
N LYS A 16 -18.29 -11.82 -7.16
CA LYS A 16 -18.65 -10.49 -6.63
C LYS A 16 -17.45 -9.54 -6.61
N VAL A 17 -16.22 -10.06 -6.57
CA VAL A 17 -15.01 -9.24 -6.71
C VAL A 17 -14.77 -9.00 -8.20
N LYS A 18 -14.82 -7.73 -8.60
CA LYS A 18 -14.49 -7.31 -9.95
C LYS A 18 -13.09 -6.67 -9.95
N LEU A 19 -12.11 -7.39 -10.48
CA LEU A 19 -10.75 -6.88 -10.64
C LEU A 19 -10.63 -6.08 -11.94
N SER A 20 -9.71 -5.13 -11.99
CA SER A 20 -9.51 -4.24 -13.15
C SER A 20 -10.74 -3.41 -13.53
N TRP A 21 -11.69 -3.24 -12.61
CA TRP A 21 -12.82 -2.32 -12.76
C TRP A 21 -12.48 -1.01 -12.06
N LYS A 22 -12.31 0.05 -12.85
CA LYS A 22 -12.00 1.38 -12.34
C LYS A 22 -13.26 2.25 -12.39
N LEU A 23 -13.73 2.67 -11.22
CA LEU A 23 -14.82 3.64 -11.13
C LEU A 23 -14.35 5.00 -11.68
N THR A 24 -15.05 5.54 -12.67
CA THR A 24 -14.71 6.82 -13.30
C THR A 24 -15.75 7.89 -13.08
N SER A 25 -17.00 7.52 -12.77
CA SER A 25 -18.08 8.48 -12.52
C SER A 25 -19.14 7.95 -11.57
N ILE A 26 -19.79 8.87 -10.87
CA ILE A 26 -20.96 8.61 -10.04
C ILE A 26 -21.98 9.73 -10.23
N THR A 27 -23.24 9.37 -10.43
CA THR A 27 -24.36 10.32 -10.51
C THR A 27 -25.52 9.83 -9.64
N LYS A 28 -26.38 10.74 -9.19
CA LYS A 28 -27.64 10.36 -8.53
C LYS A 28 -28.62 9.82 -9.57
N ALA A 29 -29.30 8.74 -9.21
CA ALA A 29 -30.44 8.22 -9.97
C ALA A 29 -31.75 8.83 -9.44
N ASP A 30 -32.78 8.87 -10.30
CA ASP A 30 -34.10 9.42 -9.95
C ASP A 30 -34.79 8.68 -8.79
N ASN A 31 -34.42 7.41 -8.56
CA ASN A 31 -34.99 6.52 -7.56
C ASN A 31 -34.27 6.54 -6.20
N GLN A 32 -33.59 7.64 -5.85
CA GLN A 32 -32.78 7.78 -4.61
C GLN A 32 -31.54 6.85 -4.57
N GLY A 33 -31.10 6.32 -5.72
CA GLY A 33 -29.88 5.53 -5.86
C GLY A 33 -28.74 6.29 -6.53
N TYR A 34 -27.73 5.54 -6.96
CA TYR A 34 -26.57 6.01 -7.69
C TYR A 34 -26.36 5.19 -8.97
N VAL A 35 -25.92 5.85 -10.03
CA VAL A 35 -25.39 5.23 -11.24
C VAL A 35 -23.88 5.39 -11.24
N LEU A 36 -23.17 4.29 -11.46
CA LEU A 36 -21.72 4.19 -11.38
C LEU A 36 -21.16 3.79 -12.75
N GLY A 37 -20.32 4.64 -13.33
CA GLY A 37 -19.61 4.32 -14.57
C GLY A 37 -18.25 3.71 -14.29
N TYR A 38 -17.97 2.55 -14.90
CA TYR A 38 -16.71 1.82 -14.77
C TYR A 38 -16.02 1.63 -16.11
N GLU A 39 -14.70 1.81 -16.12
CA GLU A 39 -13.81 1.23 -17.13
C GLU A 39 -13.48 -0.20 -16.72
N THR A 40 -13.70 -1.16 -17.62
CA THR A 40 -13.39 -2.59 -17.42
C THR A 40 -12.55 -3.12 -18.59
N PRO A 41 -11.95 -4.32 -18.48
CA PRO A 41 -11.22 -4.95 -19.58
C PRO A 41 -12.09 -5.17 -20.84
N GLU A 42 -13.40 -5.29 -20.66
CA GLU A 42 -14.38 -5.53 -21.73
C GLU A 42 -15.04 -4.24 -22.25
N GLY A 43 -14.70 -3.08 -21.67
CA GLY A 43 -15.21 -1.77 -22.07
C GLY A 43 -15.89 -1.02 -20.94
N LEU A 44 -16.71 -0.02 -21.30
CA LEU A 44 -17.44 0.80 -20.33
C LEU A 44 -18.69 0.06 -19.85
N VAL A 45 -18.87 0.00 -18.53
CA VAL A 45 -20.03 -0.63 -17.88
C VAL A 45 -20.67 0.33 -16.89
N SER A 46 -22.00 0.31 -16.80
CA SER A 46 -22.77 1.06 -15.81
C SER A 46 -23.40 0.14 -14.78
N VAL A 47 -23.28 0.47 -13.50
CA VAL A 47 -23.87 -0.27 -12.37
C VAL A 47 -24.78 0.66 -11.57
N GLN A 48 -25.98 0.19 -11.21
CA GLN A 48 -26.86 0.92 -10.30
C GLN A 48 -26.76 0.35 -8.89
N ALA A 49 -26.72 1.24 -7.88
CA ALA A 49 -26.68 0.85 -6.48
C ALA A 49 -27.50 1.82 -5.62
N LYS A 50 -28.17 1.32 -4.58
CA LYS A 50 -28.87 2.17 -3.61
C LYS A 50 -27.91 2.90 -2.66
N SER A 51 -26.78 2.26 -2.37
CA SER A 51 -25.74 2.77 -1.47
C SER A 51 -24.37 2.45 -2.06
N VAL A 52 -23.42 3.36 -1.83
CA VAL A 52 -22.04 3.23 -2.31
C VAL A 52 -21.11 3.42 -1.12
N ILE A 53 -20.15 2.51 -0.94
CA ILE A 53 -19.10 2.61 0.07
C ILE A 53 -17.78 2.83 -0.65
N MET A 54 -17.10 3.94 -0.36
CA MET A 54 -15.83 4.30 -0.98
C MET A 54 -14.68 3.86 -0.08
N THR A 55 -13.90 2.87 -0.51
CA THR A 55 -12.73 2.34 0.22
C THR A 55 -11.42 2.65 -0.51
N ILE A 56 -11.40 3.76 -1.23
CA ILE A 56 -10.28 4.21 -2.09
C ILE A 56 -9.52 5.37 -1.42
N PRO A 57 -8.31 5.74 -1.91
CA PRO A 57 -7.60 6.90 -1.39
C PRO A 57 -8.43 8.19 -1.51
N SER A 58 -8.27 9.09 -0.55
CA SER A 58 -9.07 10.32 -0.45
C SER A 58 -8.95 11.22 -1.68
N TYR A 59 -7.75 11.37 -2.24
CA TYR A 59 -7.54 12.15 -3.46
C TYR A 59 -8.30 11.56 -4.67
N VAL A 60 -8.44 10.24 -4.76
CA VAL A 60 -9.25 9.60 -5.82
C VAL A 60 -10.74 9.80 -5.56
N ALA A 61 -11.17 9.66 -4.30
CA ALA A 61 -12.56 9.91 -3.91
C ALA A 61 -12.98 11.37 -4.15
N SER A 62 -12.07 12.33 -3.97
CA SER A 62 -12.31 13.75 -4.24
C SER A 62 -12.79 13.97 -5.67
N ASP A 63 -12.06 13.46 -6.66
CA ASP A 63 -12.41 13.62 -8.08
C ASP A 63 -13.75 12.98 -8.42
N ILE A 64 -13.98 11.76 -7.94
CA ILE A 64 -15.21 11.01 -8.20
C ILE A 64 -16.43 11.68 -7.56
N LEU A 65 -16.30 12.20 -6.33
CA LEU A 65 -17.42 12.78 -5.58
C LEU A 65 -17.73 14.24 -5.93
N ARG A 66 -16.84 14.93 -6.66
CA ARG A 66 -17.00 16.34 -7.02
C ARG A 66 -18.36 16.67 -7.68
N PRO A 67 -18.93 15.85 -8.59
CA PRO A 67 -20.26 16.09 -9.15
C PRO A 67 -21.41 15.97 -8.14
N LEU A 68 -21.19 15.29 -7.01
CA LEU A 68 -22.20 15.08 -5.97
C LEU A 68 -22.11 16.11 -4.84
N SER A 69 -20.89 16.50 -4.46
CA SER A 69 -20.63 17.46 -3.40
C SER A 69 -19.25 18.08 -3.56
N ILE A 70 -19.23 19.38 -3.86
CA ILE A 70 -17.99 20.17 -3.96
C ILE A 70 -17.27 20.24 -2.61
N ASP A 71 -18.01 20.47 -1.52
CA ASP A 71 -17.45 20.62 -0.17
C ASP A 71 -16.75 19.33 0.29
N ALA A 72 -17.37 18.17 0.06
CA ALA A 72 -16.78 16.88 0.40
C ALA A 72 -15.53 16.60 -0.45
N ALA A 73 -15.58 16.90 -1.75
CA ALA A 73 -14.44 16.75 -2.64
C ALA A 73 -13.26 17.63 -2.19
N ASP A 74 -13.50 18.89 -1.86
CA ASP A 74 -12.45 19.82 -1.42
C ASP A 74 -11.91 19.49 -0.03
N ALA A 75 -12.70 18.86 0.84
CA ALA A 75 -12.19 18.33 2.11
C ALA A 75 -11.25 17.13 1.87
N LEU A 76 -11.64 16.22 0.98
CA LEU A 76 -10.87 15.00 0.67
C LEU A 76 -9.57 15.26 -0.11
N SER A 77 -9.48 16.35 -0.88
CA SER A 77 -8.25 16.67 -1.64
C SER A 77 -7.09 17.17 -0.76
N LYS A 78 -7.36 17.56 0.49
CA LYS A 78 -6.37 18.18 1.39
C LYS A 78 -5.46 17.18 2.11
N PHE A 79 -5.78 15.89 2.06
CA PHE A 79 -4.98 14.88 2.76
C PHE A 79 -3.64 14.68 2.07
N TYR A 80 -2.56 14.93 2.80
CA TYR A 80 -1.19 14.70 2.34
C TYR A 80 -0.79 13.23 2.49
N TYR A 81 -0.22 12.66 1.42
CA TYR A 81 0.30 11.29 1.38
C TYR A 81 1.80 11.32 1.08
N PRO A 82 2.68 11.16 2.07
CA PRO A 82 4.11 11.12 1.82
C PRO A 82 4.48 9.81 1.08
N PRO A 83 5.28 9.88 0.01
CA PRO A 83 5.70 8.70 -0.71
C PRO A 83 6.72 7.90 0.10
N VAL A 84 6.59 6.58 0.09
CA VAL A 84 7.54 5.66 0.75
C VAL A 84 7.84 4.50 -0.18
N ALA A 85 9.12 4.25 -0.43
CA ALA A 85 9.60 3.06 -1.11
C ALA A 85 9.87 1.94 -0.10
N ALA A 86 9.36 0.74 -0.39
CA ALA A 86 9.62 -0.47 0.36
C ALA A 86 10.63 -1.34 -0.41
N VAL A 87 11.88 -1.36 0.05
CA VAL A 87 13.01 -2.01 -0.63
C VAL A 87 13.43 -3.27 0.13
N THR A 88 13.11 -4.44 -0.45
CA THR A 88 13.50 -5.73 0.11
C THR A 88 14.84 -6.16 -0.44
N VAL A 89 15.80 -6.46 0.43
CA VAL A 89 17.15 -6.92 0.05
C VAL A 89 17.47 -8.21 0.79
N SER A 90 18.14 -9.13 0.11
CA SER A 90 18.64 -10.36 0.72
C SER A 90 20.16 -10.43 0.65
N TYR A 91 20.78 -10.65 1.80
CA TYR A 91 22.23 -10.83 1.93
C TYR A 91 22.59 -12.24 2.36
N PRO A 92 23.75 -12.78 1.95
CA PRO A 92 24.36 -13.91 2.63
C PRO A 92 24.56 -13.57 4.12
N LYS A 93 24.37 -14.54 4.99
CA LYS A 93 24.48 -14.33 6.44
C LYS A 93 25.89 -13.87 6.84
N GLU A 94 26.89 -14.36 6.13
CA GLU A 94 28.31 -14.05 6.32
C GLU A 94 28.66 -12.59 5.96
N ALA A 95 27.80 -11.91 5.19
CA ALA A 95 27.97 -10.49 4.86
C ALA A 95 27.54 -9.57 6.02
N ILE A 96 26.85 -10.09 7.04
CA ILE A 96 26.49 -9.33 8.23
C ILE A 96 27.69 -9.31 9.17
N ARG A 97 28.07 -8.11 9.61
CA ARG A 97 29.23 -7.94 10.51
C ARG A 97 28.97 -8.65 11.85
N LYS A 98 30.00 -9.32 12.36
CA LYS A 98 29.88 -10.22 13.54
C LYS A 98 29.39 -9.49 14.78
N GLU A 99 29.78 -8.23 14.96
CA GLU A 99 29.36 -7.38 16.08
C GLU A 99 27.86 -7.02 16.06
N CYS A 100 27.19 -7.19 14.91
CA CYS A 100 25.75 -7.01 14.79
C CYS A 100 24.96 -8.30 15.10
N LEU A 101 25.65 -9.42 15.36
CA LEU A 101 25.02 -10.71 15.60
C LEU A 101 24.92 -11.02 17.10
N ILE A 102 23.82 -11.63 17.50
CA ILE A 102 23.61 -12.20 18.83
C ILE A 102 23.45 -13.71 18.63
N ASP A 103 24.30 -14.49 19.28
CA ASP A 103 24.40 -15.96 19.11
C ASP A 103 24.57 -16.40 17.64
N GLY A 104 25.31 -15.58 16.88
CA GLY A 104 25.57 -15.83 15.46
C GLY A 104 24.40 -15.55 14.52
N GLU A 105 23.32 -14.91 14.99
CA GLU A 105 22.16 -14.53 14.19
C GLU A 105 21.87 -13.02 14.28
N LEU A 106 21.28 -12.45 13.23
CA LEU A 106 20.74 -11.09 13.30
C LEU A 106 19.40 -11.14 14.05
N GLN A 107 19.44 -10.84 15.34
CA GLN A 107 18.26 -10.89 16.22
C GLN A 107 17.57 -9.52 16.33
N GLY A 108 16.24 -9.56 16.50
CA GLY A 108 15.42 -8.38 16.75
C GLY A 108 14.38 -8.10 15.66
N PHE A 109 13.50 -7.14 15.93
CA PHE A 109 12.48 -6.73 14.98
C PHE A 109 13.07 -5.95 13.79
N GLY A 110 14.06 -5.11 14.08
CA GLY A 110 14.58 -4.15 13.12
C GLY A 110 15.16 -2.94 13.82
N GLN A 111 15.34 -1.88 13.06
CA GLN A 111 15.88 -0.60 13.52
C GLN A 111 15.16 0.57 12.85
N LEU A 112 15.13 1.71 13.54
CA LEU A 112 14.64 2.99 13.03
C LEU A 112 15.81 3.98 12.99
N HIS A 113 15.79 4.87 12.00
CA HIS A 113 16.86 5.85 11.80
C HIS A 113 16.31 7.28 11.96
N PRO A 114 16.61 7.95 13.08
CA PRO A 114 16.36 9.38 13.24
C PRO A 114 17.01 10.17 12.11
N ARG A 115 16.35 11.23 11.65
CA ARG A 115 16.87 12.07 10.54
C ARG A 115 18.24 12.69 10.87
N SER A 116 18.54 12.92 12.14
CA SER A 116 19.84 13.43 12.62
C SER A 116 21.03 12.51 12.31
N GLN A 117 20.80 11.24 11.97
CA GLN A 117 21.86 10.30 11.58
C GLN A 117 22.33 10.48 10.12
N GLY A 118 21.65 11.30 9.32
CA GLY A 118 22.06 11.59 7.94
C GLY A 118 21.92 10.40 6.96
N VAL A 119 21.18 9.36 7.34
CA VAL A 119 20.90 8.20 6.48
C VAL A 119 19.53 8.34 5.80
N GLU A 120 19.43 7.89 4.55
CA GLU A 120 18.20 8.03 3.75
C GLU A 120 17.06 7.13 4.27
N THR A 121 17.39 5.89 4.62
CA THR A 121 16.45 4.88 5.13
C THR A 121 15.73 5.39 6.39
N LEU A 122 14.41 5.18 6.47
CA LEU A 122 13.55 5.44 7.63
C LEU A 122 13.77 4.39 8.72
N GLY A 123 13.93 3.15 8.29
CA GLY A 123 14.16 2.00 9.13
C GLY A 123 14.23 0.72 8.32
N THR A 124 14.64 -0.35 8.99
CA THR A 124 14.79 -1.67 8.41
C THR A 124 14.11 -2.69 9.30
N ILE A 125 13.26 -3.54 8.73
CA ILE A 125 12.69 -4.71 9.41
C ILE A 125 13.55 -5.94 9.07
N TYR A 126 13.95 -6.69 10.10
CA TYR A 126 14.71 -7.94 9.96
C TYR A 126 13.74 -9.09 9.67
N SER A 127 13.24 -9.11 8.45
CA SER A 127 12.09 -9.93 8.05
C SER A 127 12.30 -11.43 8.27
N SER A 128 13.49 -11.95 8.02
CA SER A 128 13.82 -13.37 8.25
C SER A 128 14.06 -13.72 9.72
N SER A 129 14.35 -12.72 10.56
CA SER A 129 14.46 -12.89 12.02
C SER A 129 13.08 -13.02 12.66
N LEU A 130 12.15 -12.16 12.25
CA LEU A 130 10.77 -12.16 12.76
C LEU A 130 9.93 -13.32 12.26
N PHE A 131 10.14 -13.72 11.01
CA PHE A 131 9.31 -14.70 10.33
C PHE A 131 10.18 -15.78 9.72
N PRO A 132 10.27 -16.96 10.37
CA PRO A 132 10.94 -18.12 9.80
C PRO A 132 10.44 -18.42 8.38
N ASN A 133 11.31 -18.99 7.54
CA ASN A 133 11.02 -19.36 6.15
C ASN A 133 10.68 -18.18 5.22
N ARG A 134 11.09 -16.95 5.56
CA ARG A 134 11.03 -15.80 4.63
C ARG A 134 12.30 -15.58 3.83
N ALA A 135 13.38 -16.26 4.17
CA ALA A 135 14.62 -16.29 3.40
C ALA A 135 15.05 -17.75 3.18
N PRO A 136 15.76 -18.07 2.09
CA PRO A 136 16.49 -19.32 1.96
C PRO A 136 17.52 -19.51 3.07
N ALA A 137 17.94 -20.76 3.32
CA ALA A 137 19.00 -21.06 4.27
C ALA A 137 20.30 -20.28 3.94
N GLY A 138 21.00 -19.82 4.97
CA GLY A 138 22.22 -19.02 4.83
C GLY A 138 21.99 -17.57 4.36
N ARG A 139 20.74 -17.10 4.27
CA ARG A 139 20.43 -15.72 3.88
C ARG A 139 19.62 -14.98 4.93
N VAL A 140 19.84 -13.68 4.99
CA VAL A 140 19.04 -12.73 5.76
C VAL A 140 18.17 -11.93 4.79
N LEU A 141 16.91 -11.66 5.17
CA LEU A 141 15.99 -10.81 4.43
C LEU A 141 15.72 -9.53 5.22
N LEU A 142 16.01 -8.39 4.61
CA LEU A 142 15.85 -7.06 5.19
C LEU A 142 14.83 -6.27 4.37
N LEU A 143 13.86 -5.66 5.03
CA LEU A 143 12.88 -4.77 4.41
C LEU A 143 13.14 -3.34 4.85
N ASN A 144 13.63 -2.52 3.93
CA ASN A 144 14.00 -1.13 4.18
C ASN A 144 12.88 -0.20 3.70
N TYR A 145 12.59 0.85 4.47
CA TYR A 145 11.69 1.91 4.06
C TYR A 145 12.47 3.18 3.77
N ILE A 146 12.24 3.82 2.63
CA ILE A 146 12.94 5.04 2.22
C ILE A 146 11.89 6.07 1.77
N GLY A 147 12.11 7.34 2.10
CA GLY A 147 11.19 8.42 1.73
C GLY A 147 10.53 9.06 2.94
N GLY A 148 9.20 9.09 2.94
CA GLY A 148 8.39 9.75 3.96
C GLY A 148 8.34 11.27 3.76
N SER A 149 7.68 11.96 4.69
CA SER A 149 7.41 13.40 4.59
C SER A 149 8.66 14.28 4.47
N THR A 150 9.81 13.77 4.91
CA THR A 150 11.09 14.49 4.92
C THR A 150 11.99 14.15 3.73
N ASN A 151 11.58 13.22 2.86
CA ASN A 151 12.34 12.85 1.66
C ASN A 151 11.36 12.44 0.55
N THR A 152 10.57 13.40 0.07
CA THR A 152 9.58 13.15 -0.98
C THR A 152 10.19 12.87 -2.34
N GLY A 153 11.46 13.28 -2.56
CA GLY A 153 12.21 13.04 -3.80
C GLY A 153 12.49 11.58 -4.11
N ILE A 154 12.15 10.65 -3.21
CA ILE A 154 12.24 9.21 -3.48
C ILE A 154 11.42 8.77 -4.71
N VAL A 155 10.39 9.53 -5.09
CA VAL A 155 9.54 9.22 -6.27
C VAL A 155 10.26 9.39 -7.60
N SER A 156 11.37 10.14 -7.63
CA SER A 156 12.13 10.46 -8.83
C SER A 156 13.54 9.86 -8.81
N LYS A 157 13.78 8.86 -7.95
CA LYS A 157 15.08 8.21 -7.80
C LYS A 157 15.11 6.95 -8.66
N ASP A 158 15.95 6.95 -9.68
CA ASP A 158 16.23 5.80 -10.56
C ASP A 158 17.05 4.71 -9.85
#